data_AF-A0A938NDP0-F1
#
_entry.id   AF-A0A938NDP0-F1
#
_cell.length_a   1.000
_cell.length_b   1.000
_cell.length_c   1.000
_cell.angle_alpha   90.00
_cell.angle_beta   90.00
_cell.angle_gamma   90.00
#
_symmetry.space_group_name_H-M   'P 1'
#
loop_
_entity.id
_entity.type
_entity.pdbx_description
1 polymer ?
#
loop_
_entity_poly.entity_id
_entity_poly.type
_entity_poly.pdbx_seq_one_letter_code
_entity_poly.pdbx_strand_id
1 'polypeptide(L)'
;MCGIIGYVGERPALPILIAGLKRMEYRGYDSAGVALYESHGLTVVKAEGKISTLEAVLRHGDYNATLGIAHTRWATHGPPTHDNAHPHTDESGGLALVHNGIIENFQFLRRYLKGQGIEPRTETDTEVLALLVAHYYEGSLEQG
;
A
#
# COMPACT_ATOMS: atom_id res chain seq x y z
N MET A 1 0.08 16.25 -1.29
CA MET A 1 -0.75 15.56 -0.28
C MET A 1 -1.18 14.20 -0.84
N CYS A 2 -0.98 13.08 -0.15
CA CYS A 2 -1.36 11.77 -0.69
C CYS A 2 -2.90 11.57 -0.76
N GLY A 3 -3.35 10.50 -1.41
CA GLY A 3 -4.76 10.10 -1.49
C GLY A 3 -4.95 8.61 -1.19
N ILE A 4 -5.99 8.26 -0.41
CA ILE A 4 -6.37 6.87 -0.09
C ILE A 4 -7.79 6.62 -0.60
N ILE A 5 -8.00 5.51 -1.30
CA ILE A 5 -9.32 4.96 -1.62
C ILE A 5 -9.40 3.54 -1.07
N GLY A 6 -10.53 3.19 -0.46
CA GLY A 6 -10.90 1.81 -0.19
C GLY A 6 -12.24 1.50 -0.84
N TYR A 7 -12.43 0.25 -1.26
CA TYR A 7 -13.71 -0.23 -1.76
C TYR A 7 -14.01 -1.63 -1.22
N VAL A 8 -15.23 -1.80 -0.74
CA VAL A 8 -15.82 -3.09 -0.36
C VAL A 8 -17.23 -3.13 -0.94
N GLY A 9 -17.57 -4.16 -1.71
CA GLY A 9 -18.92 -4.33 -2.22
C GLY A 9 -19.06 -5.48 -3.20
N GLU A 10 -20.03 -5.39 -4.11
CA GLU A 10 -20.38 -6.45 -5.06
C GLU A 10 -19.86 -6.22 -6.48
N ARG A 11 -19.39 -5.00 -6.79
CA ARG A 11 -18.87 -4.66 -8.13
C ARG A 11 -17.37 -4.94 -8.20
N PRO A 12 -16.80 -5.07 -9.42
CA PRO A 12 -15.36 -5.12 -9.59
C PRO A 12 -14.68 -3.90 -8.94
N ALA A 13 -13.74 -4.15 -8.03
CA ALA A 13 -13.08 -3.13 -7.24
C ALA A 13 -12.16 -2.24 -8.10
N LEU A 14 -11.40 -2.85 -9.02
CA LEU A 14 -10.35 -2.17 -9.76
C LEU A 14 -10.82 -0.91 -10.51
N PRO A 15 -11.91 -0.94 -11.32
CA PRO A 15 -12.40 0.28 -11.98
C PRO A 15 -12.80 1.40 -11.01
N ILE A 16 -13.35 1.05 -9.84
CA ILE A 16 -13.77 2.00 -8.80
C ILE A 16 -12.54 2.64 -8.16
N LEU A 17 -11.55 1.82 -7.79
CA LEU A 17 -10.30 2.28 -7.20
C LEU A 17 -9.55 3.23 -8.15
N ILE A 18 -9.41 2.87 -9.43
CA ILE A 18 -8.74 3.71 -10.44
C ILE A 18 -9.48 5.02 -10.66
N ALA A 19 -10.82 4.98 -10.76
CA ALA A 19 -11.62 6.21 -10.86
C ALA A 19 -11.46 7.10 -9.62
N GLY A 20 -11.38 6.51 -8.44
CA GLY A 20 -11.10 7.22 -7.19
C GLY A 20 -9.72 7.87 -7.17
N LEU A 21 -8.67 7.14 -7.56
CA LEU A 21 -7.31 7.68 -7.65
C LEU A 21 -7.24 8.87 -8.61
N LYS A 22 -7.86 8.77 -9.79
CA LYS A 22 -7.87 9.87 -10.78
C LYS A 22 -8.47 11.16 -10.23
N ARG A 23 -9.50 11.05 -9.39
CA ARG A 23 -10.10 12.22 -8.72
C ARG A 23 -9.18 12.86 -7.68
N MET A 24 -8.12 12.17 -7.25
CA MET A 24 -7.16 12.63 -6.25
C MET A 24 -5.77 12.92 -6.82
N GLU A 25 -5.54 12.73 -8.13
CA GLU A 25 -4.22 12.87 -8.77
C GLU A 25 -3.60 14.26 -8.56
N TYR A 26 -4.44 15.30 -8.47
CA TYR A 26 -3.99 16.67 -8.18
C TYR A 26 -3.26 16.80 -6.82
N ARG A 27 -3.43 15.83 -5.92
CA ARG A 27 -2.82 15.86 -4.60
C ARG A 27 -1.44 15.19 -4.58
N GLY A 28 -1.20 14.15 -5.39
CA GLY A 28 0.07 13.40 -5.42
C GLY A 28 0.22 12.56 -6.68
N TYR A 29 1.42 12.57 -7.27
CA TYR A 29 1.71 12.04 -8.60
C TYR A 29 3.11 11.41 -8.71
N ASP A 30 3.78 11.18 -7.59
CA ASP A 30 5.13 10.60 -7.55
C ASP A 30 5.10 9.08 -7.75
N SER A 31 4.05 8.42 -7.28
CA SER A 31 3.77 7.01 -7.48
C SER A 31 2.33 6.69 -7.10
N ALA A 32 1.84 5.54 -7.56
CA ALA A 32 0.52 5.03 -7.22
C ALA A 32 0.51 3.50 -7.14
N GLY A 33 -0.47 2.94 -6.44
CA GLY A 33 -0.66 1.50 -6.39
C GLY A 33 -2.03 1.08 -5.90
N VAL A 34 -2.32 -0.21 -6.10
CA VAL A 34 -3.54 -0.89 -5.65
C VAL A 34 -3.17 -2.20 -4.96
N ALA A 35 -3.97 -2.58 -3.96
CA ALA A 35 -4.04 -3.93 -3.45
C ALA A 35 -5.47 -4.43 -3.61
N LEU A 36 -5.62 -5.61 -4.21
CA LEU A 36 -6.89 -6.27 -4.48
C LEU A 36 -6.92 -7.59 -3.70
N TYR A 37 -8.06 -7.90 -3.07
CA TYR A 37 -8.26 -9.19 -2.41
C TYR A 37 -9.05 -10.11 -3.34
N GLU A 38 -8.36 -11.13 -3.84
CA GLU A 38 -8.88 -12.12 -4.78
C GLU A 38 -9.02 -13.49 -4.10
N SER A 39 -9.57 -14.47 -4.82
CA SER A 39 -9.77 -15.83 -4.28
C SER A 39 -8.48 -16.54 -3.86
N HIS A 40 -7.34 -16.10 -4.37
CA HIS A 40 -6.01 -16.66 -4.11
C HIS A 40 -5.16 -15.81 -3.15
N GLY A 41 -5.73 -14.73 -2.58
CA GLY A 41 -5.04 -13.84 -1.65
C GLY A 41 -4.94 -12.40 -2.13
N LEU A 42 -3.95 -11.67 -1.62
CA LEU A 42 -3.70 -10.27 -1.98
C LEU A 42 -2.85 -10.16 -3.25
N THR A 43 -3.36 -9.40 -4.21
CA THR A 43 -2.62 -8.98 -5.41
C THR A 43 -2.28 -7.50 -5.29
N VAL A 44 -0.98 -7.18 -5.30
CA VAL A 44 -0.49 -5.79 -5.19
C VAL A 44 0.18 -5.37 -6.49
N VAL A 45 -0.24 -4.23 -7.03
CA VAL A 45 0.32 -3.64 -8.25
C VAL A 45 0.68 -2.19 -7.98
N LYS A 46 1.91 -1.80 -8.32
CA LYS A 46 2.46 -0.48 -8.05
C LYS A 46 3.15 0.07 -9.28
N ALA A 47 3.24 1.40 -9.37
CA ALA A 47 3.99 2.08 -10.40
C ALA A 47 4.53 3.42 -9.88
N GLU A 48 5.70 3.79 -10.38
CA GLU A 48 6.24 5.14 -10.22
C GLU A 48 5.57 6.13 -11.19
N GLY A 49 5.54 7.40 -10.78
CA GLY A 49 4.94 8.50 -11.53
C GLY A 49 3.41 8.51 -11.49
N LYS A 50 2.83 8.94 -12.62
CA LYS A 50 1.41 9.24 -12.76
C LYS A 50 0.53 7.98 -12.73
N ILE A 51 -0.77 8.18 -12.47
CA ILE A 51 -1.75 7.08 -12.45
C ILE A 51 -1.82 6.37 -13.81
N SER A 52 -1.56 7.08 -14.91
CA SER A 52 -1.50 6.49 -16.25
C SER A 52 -0.46 5.37 -16.37
N THR A 53 0.64 5.44 -15.63
CA THR A 53 1.66 4.38 -15.60
C THR A 53 1.12 3.14 -14.90
N LEU A 54 0.45 3.31 -13.75
CA LEU A 54 -0.21 2.22 -13.04
C LEU A 54 -1.29 1.55 -13.92
N GLU A 55 -2.10 2.35 -14.61
CA GLU A 55 -3.10 1.82 -15.55
C GLU A 55 -2.48 1.00 -16.68
N ALA A 56 -1.33 1.40 -17.20
CA ALA A 56 -0.64 0.64 -18.23
C ALA A 56 -0.21 -0.74 -17.72
N VAL A 57 0.33 -0.82 -16.50
CA VAL A 57 0.71 -2.09 -15.86
C VAL A 57 -0.52 -2.98 -15.63
N LEU A 58 -1.61 -2.40 -15.12
CA LEU A 58 -2.84 -3.12 -14.82
C LEU A 58 -3.57 -3.66 -16.06
N ARG A 59 -3.36 -3.10 -17.26
CA ARG A 59 -4.02 -3.62 -18.48
C ARG A 59 -3.63 -5.05 -18.83
N HIS A 60 -2.54 -5.56 -18.27
CA HIS A 60 -2.02 -6.89 -18.57
C HIS A 60 -2.49 -7.97 -17.59
N GLY A 61 -3.20 -7.60 -16.52
CA GLY A 61 -3.73 -8.54 -15.54
C GLY A 61 -5.22 -8.84 -15.74
N ASP A 62 -5.64 -10.02 -15.29
CA ASP A 62 -7.04 -10.36 -15.08
C ASP A 62 -7.30 -10.34 -13.58
N TYR A 63 -8.11 -9.38 -13.12
CA TYR A 63 -8.33 -9.13 -11.69
C TYR A 63 -9.78 -9.36 -11.34
N ASN A 64 -10.03 -10.30 -10.43
CA ASN A 64 -11.36 -10.63 -9.95
C ASN A 64 -11.47 -10.39 -8.45
N ALA A 65 -11.56 -9.11 -8.09
CA ALA A 65 -11.72 -8.66 -6.72
C ALA A 65 -12.91 -7.70 -6.59
N THR A 66 -13.66 -7.82 -5.49
CA THR A 66 -14.69 -6.86 -5.09
C THR A 66 -14.31 -6.09 -3.81
N LEU A 67 -13.09 -6.33 -3.31
CA LEU A 67 -12.48 -5.70 -2.17
C LEU A 67 -11.08 -5.21 -2.56
N GLY A 68 -10.73 -3.98 -2.17
CA GLY A 68 -9.37 -3.49 -2.33
C GLY A 68 -9.14 -2.08 -1.80
N ILE A 69 -7.87 -1.69 -1.81
CA ILE A 69 -7.40 -0.36 -1.42
C ILE A 69 -6.46 0.19 -2.50
N ALA A 70 -6.35 1.51 -2.56
CA ALA A 70 -5.53 2.20 -3.53
C ALA A 70 -4.92 3.47 -2.95
N HIS A 71 -3.74 3.85 -3.45
CA HIS A 71 -3.01 5.02 -2.96
C HIS A 71 -2.39 5.84 -4.09
N THR A 72 -2.42 7.16 -3.95
CA THR A 72 -1.49 8.07 -4.64
C THR A 72 -0.53 8.68 -3.63
N ARG A 73 0.76 8.68 -3.97
CA ARG A 73 1.83 9.09 -3.08
C ARG A 73 2.43 10.43 -3.52
N TRP A 74 2.72 11.25 -2.52
CA TRP A 74 3.64 12.37 -2.57
C TRP A 74 4.79 12.02 -1.62
N ALA A 75 6.00 11.83 -2.14
CA ALA A 75 7.10 11.27 -1.38
C ALA A 75 7.56 12.24 -0.27
N THR A 76 7.62 11.75 0.98
CA THR A 76 8.20 12.45 2.14
C THR A 76 9.47 11.74 2.63
N HIS A 77 9.41 10.43 2.80
CA HIS A 77 10.56 9.56 3.12
C HIS A 77 10.86 8.60 1.97
N GLY A 78 12.13 8.53 1.54
CA GLY A 78 12.56 7.70 0.42
C GLY A 78 12.15 8.25 -0.95
N PRO A 79 12.96 7.98 -2.00
CA PRO A 79 12.67 8.47 -3.35
C PRO A 79 11.38 7.87 -3.93
N PRO A 80 10.80 8.50 -4.97
CA PRO A 80 9.59 8.04 -5.63
C PRO A 80 9.89 6.84 -6.55
N THR A 81 10.03 5.66 -5.96
CA THR A 81 10.33 4.40 -6.67
C THR A 81 9.15 3.44 -6.60
N HIS A 82 9.15 2.42 -7.46
CA HIS A 82 8.21 1.30 -7.39
C HIS A 82 8.13 0.68 -5.98
N ASP A 83 9.27 0.48 -5.31
CA ASP A 83 9.32 -0.20 -4.02
C ASP A 83 8.78 0.67 -2.88
N ASN A 84 9.06 1.98 -2.91
CA ASN A 84 8.55 2.95 -1.95
C ASN A 84 7.08 3.36 -2.21
N ALA A 85 6.50 2.97 -3.36
CA ALA A 85 5.08 3.17 -3.61
C ALA A 85 4.24 2.32 -2.64
N HIS A 86 3.09 2.86 -2.23
CA HIS A 86 2.09 2.13 -1.45
C HIS A 86 1.14 1.36 -2.40
N PRO A 87 0.46 0.30 -1.93
CA PRO A 87 0.46 -0.27 -0.58
C PRO A 87 1.77 -1.00 -0.19
N HIS A 88 2.12 -0.97 1.09
CA HIS A 88 3.17 -1.83 1.66
C HIS A 88 2.56 -3.12 2.21
N THR A 89 3.28 -4.23 2.08
CA THR A 89 2.87 -5.54 2.60
C THR A 89 3.79 -6.05 3.68
N ASP A 90 3.31 -7.00 4.45
CA ASP A 90 4.16 -7.85 5.29
C ASP A 90 4.93 -8.87 4.44
N GLU A 91 5.73 -9.72 5.10
CA GLU A 91 6.51 -10.77 4.42
C GLU A 91 5.65 -11.89 3.87
N SER A 92 4.51 -12.20 4.51
CA SER A 92 3.61 -13.27 4.04
C SER A 92 2.74 -12.84 2.86
N GLY A 93 2.59 -11.53 2.64
CA GLY A 93 1.62 -10.98 1.68
C GLY A 93 0.18 -11.10 2.16
N GLY A 94 -0.05 -11.33 3.46
CA GLY A 94 -1.38 -11.40 4.09
C GLY A 94 -1.92 -10.04 4.54
N LEU A 95 -1.07 -9.02 4.62
CA LEU A 95 -1.44 -7.65 4.97
C LEU A 95 -1.06 -6.69 3.84
N ALA A 96 -1.94 -5.74 3.53
CA ALA A 96 -1.64 -4.58 2.70
C ALA A 96 -2.05 -3.29 3.41
N LEU A 97 -1.14 -2.32 3.49
CA LEU A 97 -1.32 -1.08 4.24
C LEU A 97 -1.00 0.14 3.37
N VAL A 98 -1.86 1.15 3.46
CA VAL A 98 -1.67 2.49 2.90
C VAL A 98 -1.73 3.51 4.02
N HIS A 99 -0.97 4.60 3.90
CA HIS A 99 -0.86 5.62 4.94
C HIS A 99 -0.75 7.01 4.32
N ASN A 100 -1.44 7.97 4.94
CA ASN A 100 -1.32 9.39 4.68
C ASN A 100 -0.91 10.08 5.97
N GLY A 101 0.33 10.53 6.05
CA GLY A 101 0.89 11.11 7.26
C GLY A 101 2.40 10.88 7.33
N ILE A 102 2.96 11.10 8.51
CA ILE A 102 4.35 10.81 8.82
C ILE A 102 4.39 10.11 10.18
N ILE A 103 5.07 8.96 10.26
CA ILE A 103 5.38 8.30 11.53
C ILE A 103 6.72 8.82 12.03
N GLU A 104 6.71 9.85 12.88
CA GLU A 104 7.92 10.59 13.27
C GLU A 104 8.99 9.72 13.96
N ASN A 105 8.56 8.67 14.67
CA ASN A 105 9.46 7.75 15.37
C ASN A 105 9.80 6.47 14.57
N PHE A 106 9.56 6.43 13.25
CA PHE A 106 9.76 5.21 12.45
C PHE A 106 11.21 4.68 12.49
N GLN A 107 12.22 5.54 12.66
CA GLN A 107 13.62 5.12 12.79
C GLN A 107 13.89 4.34 14.10
N PHE A 108 13.14 4.64 15.16
CA PHE A 108 13.18 3.85 16.40
C PHE A 108 12.50 2.50 16.17
N LEU A 109 11.30 2.50 15.59
CA LEU A 109 10.53 1.29 15.28
C LEU A 109 11.27 0.37 14.29
N ARG A 110 11.97 0.93 13.30
CA ARG A 110 12.81 0.20 12.35
C ARG A 110 13.92 -0.57 13.06
N ARG A 111 14.59 0.07 14.02
CA ARG A 111 15.64 -0.57 14.83
C ARG A 111 15.08 -1.65 15.73
N TYR A 112 13.90 -1.41 16.32
CA TYR A 112 13.18 -2.40 17.10
C TYR A 112 12.85 -3.66 16.28
N LEU A 113 12.23 -3.51 15.10
CA LEU A 113 11.89 -4.63 14.20
C LEU A 113 13.13 -5.42 13.76
N LYS A 114 14.23 -4.74 13.41
CA LYS A 114 15.52 -5.38 13.13
C LYS A 114 16.01 -6.23 14.31
N GLY A 115 15.85 -5.74 15.53
CA GLY A 115 16.15 -6.49 16.75
C GLY A 115 15.27 -7.73 16.97
N GLN A 116 14.06 -7.75 16.38
CA GLN A 116 13.16 -8.90 16.35
C GLN A 116 13.43 -9.84 15.15
N GLY A 117 14.45 -9.57 14.32
CA GLY A 117 14.77 -10.36 13.13
C GLY A 117 13.94 -10.02 11.89
N ILE A 118 13.17 -8.92 11.91
CA ILE A 118 12.35 -8.45 10.79
C ILE A 118 13.10 -7.32 10.07
N GLU A 119 13.35 -7.47 8.77
CA GLU A 119 14.19 -6.55 7.99
C GLU A 119 13.36 -5.74 6.97
N PRO A 120 13.09 -4.45 7.23
CA PRO A 120 12.34 -3.60 6.29
C PRO A 120 13.12 -3.36 4.98
N ARG A 121 12.45 -3.54 3.84
CA ARG A 121 13.03 -3.55 2.49
C ARG A 121 13.03 -2.20 1.80
N THR A 122 12.31 -1.24 2.34
CA THR A 122 12.10 0.10 1.78
C THR A 122 12.61 1.19 2.71
N GLU A 123 12.49 2.44 2.28
CA GLU A 123 12.90 3.62 3.04
C GLU A 123 11.72 4.33 3.70
N THR A 124 10.51 3.78 3.58
CA THR A 124 9.29 4.44 4.04
C THR A 124 9.00 4.12 5.50
N ASP A 125 8.47 5.12 6.18
CA ASP A 125 7.86 4.97 7.50
C ASP A 125 6.65 4.02 7.49
N THR A 126 5.97 3.94 6.34
CA THR A 126 4.76 3.16 6.17
C THR A 126 5.02 1.65 6.10
N GLU A 127 6.14 1.21 5.51
CA GLU A 127 6.53 -0.20 5.57
C GLU A 127 6.83 -0.61 7.01
N VAL A 128 7.51 0.25 7.78
CA VAL A 128 7.78 0.00 9.20
C VAL A 128 6.46 -0.18 9.97
N LEU A 129 5.45 0.63 9.68
CA LEU A 129 4.11 0.46 10.26
C LEU A 129 3.46 -0.86 9.84
N ALA A 130 3.51 -1.22 8.55
CA ALA A 130 2.94 -2.48 8.05
C ALA A 130 3.56 -3.71 8.73
N LEU A 131 4.89 -3.73 8.84
CA LEU A 131 5.63 -4.80 9.50
C LEU A 131 5.37 -4.84 11.01
N LEU A 132 5.23 -3.68 11.66
CA LEU A 132 4.88 -3.61 13.07
C LEU A 132 3.48 -4.17 13.35
N VAL A 133 2.50 -3.80 12.52
CA VAL A 133 1.14 -4.35 12.62
C VAL A 133 1.17 -5.87 12.43
N ALA A 134 1.86 -6.36 11.39
CA ALA A 134 1.98 -7.80 11.15
C ALA A 134 2.67 -8.55 12.30
N HIS A 135 3.71 -7.96 12.90
CA HIS A 135 4.43 -8.56 14.03
C HIS A 135 3.55 -8.83 15.25
N TYR A 136 2.58 -7.95 15.53
CA TYR A 136 1.66 -8.08 16.65
C TYR A 136 0.32 -8.72 16.26
N TYR A 137 0.13 -9.12 15.00
CA TYR A 137 -1.15 -9.64 14.54
C TYR A 137 -1.29 -11.13 14.85
N GLU A 138 -2.04 -11.46 15.89
CA GLU A 138 -2.38 -12.84 16.28
C GLU A 138 -3.83 -13.21 15.90
N GLY A 139 -4.34 -12.64 14.80
CA GLY A 139 -5.73 -12.79 14.36
C GLY A 139 -6.68 -11.69 14.86
N SER A 140 -6.24 -10.89 15.84
CA SER A 140 -6.92 -9.67 16.29
C SER A 140 -5.91 -8.63 16.78
N LEU A 141 -6.20 -7.34 16.52
CA LEU A 141 -5.45 -6.21 17.08
C LEU A 141 -6.12 -5.62 18.34
N GLU A 142 -7.31 -6.09 18.69
CA GLU A 142 -8.09 -5.55 19.81
C GLU A 142 -7.80 -6.25 21.15
N GLN A 143 -7.12 -7.39 21.12
CA GLN A 143 -6.89 -8.25 22.29
C GLN A 143 -5.49 -8.11 22.90
N GLY A 144 -4.78 -7.03 22.58
CA GLY A 144 -3.44 -6.72 23.09
C GLY A 144 -3.42 -5.98 24.43
#